data_AF-Q2T3W5-F1
#
_entry.id   AF-Q2T3W5-F1
#
_cell.length_a   1.000
_cell.length_b   1.000
_cell.length_c   1.000
_cell.angle_alpha   90.00
_cell.angle_beta   90.00
_cell.angle_gamma   90.00
#
_symmetry.space_group_name_H-M   'P 1'
#
loop_
_entity.id
_entity.type
_entity.pdbx_description
1 polymer ?
#
loop_
_entity_poly.entity_id
_entity_poly.type
_entity_poly.pdbx_seq_one_letter_code
_entity_poly.pdbx_strand_id
1 'polypeptide(L)'
;MAYAIKAEVSDPQAKTWTFAAQKTMYGGKRIAEGDTIFVFASENEGGPGLVARGVVTYAQAIAKTPGIARHTPRTSVAIARTALAKRPLGRVGLKRFADWSDGRPETELNFKLYRQATNKIVGISNEAAAFLDTFFR
;
A
#
# COMPACT_ATOMS: atom_id res chain seq x y z
N MET A 1 -9.71 -0.36 9.33
CA MET A 1 -9.86 -0.19 7.86
C MET A 1 -8.69 -0.88 7.15
N ALA A 2 -8.72 -0.95 5.81
CA ALA A 2 -7.65 -1.57 5.04
C ALA A 2 -6.91 -0.56 4.15
N TYR A 3 -5.60 -0.71 4.08
CA TYR A 3 -4.70 0.11 3.28
C TYR A 3 -3.72 -0.76 2.50
N ALA A 4 -3.11 -0.20 1.47
CA ALA A 4 -1.95 -0.77 0.82
C ALA A 4 -0.80 0.24 0.80
N ILE A 5 0.42 -0.23 1.01
CA ILE A 5 1.64 0.55 0.80
C ILE A 5 2.43 -0.06 -0.34
N LYS A 6 2.81 0.78 -1.32
CA LYS A 6 3.84 0.47 -2.30
C LYS A 6 5.10 1.26 -1.95
N ALA A 7 6.18 0.59 -1.63
CA ALA A 7 7.43 1.21 -1.22
C ALA A 7 8.63 0.31 -1.58
N GLU A 8 9.84 0.86 -1.49
CA GLU A 8 11.04 0.03 -1.39
C GLU A 8 10.94 -0.85 -0.15
N VAL A 9 11.24 -2.14 -0.27
CA VAL A 9 11.24 -3.09 0.85
C VAL A 9 12.51 -3.91 0.77
N SER A 10 13.51 -3.57 1.58
CA SER A 10 14.83 -4.22 1.54
C SER A 10 14.79 -5.67 2.03
N ASP A 11 14.02 -5.95 3.10
CA ASP A 11 13.77 -7.30 3.61
C ASP A 11 12.26 -7.61 3.60
N PRO A 12 11.75 -8.31 2.56
CA PRO A 12 10.36 -8.76 2.50
C PRO A 12 9.96 -9.76 3.60
N GLN A 13 10.92 -10.33 4.31
CA GLN A 13 10.72 -11.28 5.41
C GLN A 13 10.97 -10.66 6.80
N ALA A 14 11.08 -9.34 6.91
CA ALA A 14 11.15 -8.71 8.22
C ALA A 14 9.85 -8.95 9.02
N LYS A 15 9.97 -9.09 10.34
CA LYS A 15 8.80 -9.18 11.24
C LYS A 15 8.11 -7.83 11.41
N THR A 16 8.86 -6.75 11.25
CA THR A 16 8.38 -5.37 11.35
C THR A 16 9.02 -4.52 10.28
N TRP A 17 8.28 -3.55 9.75
CA TRP A 17 8.81 -2.53 8.85
C TRP A 17 8.51 -1.14 9.38
N THR A 18 9.42 -0.21 9.11
CA THR A 18 9.21 1.23 9.36
C THR A 18 9.39 1.96 8.05
N PHE A 19 8.37 2.73 7.66
CA PHE A 19 8.41 3.56 6.47
C PHE A 19 8.23 5.02 6.87
N ALA A 20 9.28 5.82 6.70
CA ALA A 20 9.25 7.24 7.03
C ALA A 20 8.62 8.06 5.91
N ALA A 21 7.80 9.05 6.28
CA ALA A 21 7.32 10.13 5.43
C ALA A 21 6.81 9.69 4.05
N GLN A 22 6.06 8.59 4.00
CA GLN A 22 5.52 8.03 2.76
C GLN A 22 4.44 8.92 2.20
N LYS A 23 4.49 9.17 0.89
CA LYS A 23 3.42 9.85 0.16
C LYS A 23 2.10 9.12 0.40
N THR A 24 1.03 9.86 0.62
CA THR A 24 -0.32 9.28 0.72
C THR A 24 -1.22 9.76 -0.42
N MET A 25 -2.07 8.87 -0.91
CA MET A 25 -3.07 9.15 -1.96
C MET A 25 -4.36 8.38 -1.67
N TYR A 26 -5.45 8.72 -2.34
CA TYR A 26 -6.70 7.95 -2.30
C TYR A 26 -7.16 7.60 -0.87
N GLY A 27 -7.16 8.61 0.02
CA GLY A 27 -7.54 8.42 1.42
C GLY A 27 -6.46 7.84 2.34
N GLY A 28 -5.28 7.47 1.83
CA GLY A 28 -4.17 6.89 2.60
C GLY A 28 -3.69 7.72 3.80
N LYS A 29 -3.95 9.05 3.79
CA LYS A 29 -3.64 9.96 4.91
C LYS A 29 -4.42 9.64 6.20
N ARG A 30 -5.45 8.80 6.14
CA ARG A 30 -6.29 8.42 7.29
C ARG A 30 -5.82 7.14 7.98
N ILE A 31 -4.73 6.54 7.52
CA ILE A 31 -4.17 5.34 8.14
C ILE A 31 -3.82 5.62 9.61
N ALA A 32 -4.17 4.69 10.48
CA ALA A 32 -3.99 4.77 11.92
C ALA A 32 -3.50 3.44 12.48
N GLU A 33 -3.09 3.45 13.75
CA GLU A 33 -2.77 2.23 14.50
C GLU A 33 -3.97 1.27 14.54
N GLY A 34 -3.70 -0.04 14.44
CA GLY A 34 -4.72 -1.08 14.37
C GLY A 34 -5.27 -1.35 12.97
N ASP A 35 -4.99 -0.50 11.97
CA ASP A 35 -5.42 -0.74 10.60
C ASP A 35 -4.67 -1.92 9.96
N THR A 36 -5.36 -2.65 9.08
CA THR A 36 -4.73 -3.66 8.23
C THR A 36 -4.03 -2.98 7.07
N ILE A 37 -2.81 -3.43 6.76
CA ILE A 37 -2.05 -2.91 5.64
C ILE A 37 -1.39 -4.03 4.82
N PHE A 38 -1.55 -3.94 3.50
CA PHE A 38 -0.90 -4.83 2.53
C PHE A 38 0.37 -4.17 1.98
N VAL A 39 1.49 -4.90 2.02
CA VAL A 39 2.81 -4.39 1.65
C VAL A 39 3.16 -4.88 0.25
N PHE A 40 3.31 -3.93 -0.67
CA PHE A 40 3.82 -4.13 -2.03
C PHE A 40 5.26 -3.62 -2.10
N ALA A 41 6.20 -4.53 -2.27
CA ALA A 41 7.58 -4.21 -2.61
C ALA A 41 7.61 -3.66 -4.05
N SER A 42 8.05 -2.41 -4.20
CA SER A 42 7.95 -1.66 -5.43
C SER A 42 8.82 -2.24 -6.54
N GLU A 43 8.23 -2.53 -7.70
CA GLU A 43 8.94 -3.06 -8.85
C GLU A 43 9.93 -2.06 -9.47
N ASN A 44 9.73 -0.75 -9.25
CA ASN A 44 10.72 0.26 -9.66
C ASN A 44 11.99 0.20 -8.80
N GLU A 45 11.91 -0.45 -7.63
CA GLU A 45 13.00 -0.65 -6.67
C GLU A 45 13.45 -2.12 -6.67
N GLY A 46 13.08 -2.90 -7.70
CA GLY A 46 13.43 -4.32 -7.82
C GLY A 46 12.53 -5.29 -7.03
N GLY A 47 11.48 -4.80 -6.37
CA GLY A 47 10.54 -5.63 -5.60
C GLY A 47 9.57 -6.46 -6.47
N PRO A 48 9.00 -7.56 -5.95
CA PRO A 48 8.10 -8.44 -6.71
C PRO A 48 6.60 -8.05 -6.68
N GLY A 49 6.23 -6.91 -6.09
CA GLY A 49 4.83 -6.56 -5.81
C GLY A 49 4.42 -7.00 -4.40
N LEU A 50 3.21 -7.54 -4.23
CA LEU A 50 2.67 -7.97 -2.93
C LEU A 50 3.59 -8.99 -2.25
N VAL A 51 4.05 -8.67 -1.05
CA VAL A 51 4.95 -9.53 -0.25
C VAL A 51 4.38 -9.92 1.10
N ALA A 52 3.55 -9.08 1.71
CA ALA A 52 3.08 -9.30 3.08
C ALA A 52 1.77 -8.59 3.39
N ARG A 53 1.13 -9.02 4.48
CA ARG A 53 0.08 -8.30 5.21
C ARG A 53 0.55 -8.04 6.63
N GLY A 54 0.16 -6.91 7.19
CA GLY A 54 0.47 -6.53 8.57
C GLY A 54 -0.63 -5.69 9.21
N VAL A 55 -0.40 -5.38 10.48
CA VAL A 55 -1.17 -4.41 11.27
C VAL A 55 -0.27 -3.21 11.51
N VAL A 56 -0.83 -2.01 11.32
CA VAL A 56 -0.14 -0.76 11.64
C VAL A 56 0.00 -0.64 13.15
N THR A 57 1.23 -0.54 13.64
CA THR A 57 1.53 -0.37 15.07
C THR A 57 1.92 1.06 15.42
N TYR A 58 2.17 1.90 14.42
CA TYR A 58 2.44 3.32 14.58
C TYR A 58 2.01 4.05 13.32
N ALA A 59 1.37 5.21 13.45
CA ALA A 59 1.06 6.09 12.34
C ALA A 59 1.18 7.57 12.76
N GLN A 60 1.99 8.33 12.03
CA GLN A 60 2.17 9.76 12.27
C GLN A 60 2.09 10.54 10.96
N ALA A 61 1.10 11.43 10.87
CA ALA A 61 1.02 12.40 9.79
C ALA A 61 2.19 13.40 9.90
N ILE A 62 2.87 13.64 8.78
CA ILE A 62 3.93 14.64 8.70
C ILE A 62 3.28 16.02 8.52
N ALA A 63 3.67 16.95 9.39
CA ALA A 63 3.21 18.33 9.32
C ALA A 63 3.52 18.94 7.95
N LYS A 64 2.60 19.78 7.46
CA LYS A 64 2.83 20.53 6.24
C LYS A 64 3.86 21.62 6.51
N THR A 65 4.77 21.85 5.56
CA THR A 65 5.65 23.01 5.61
C THR A 65 4.83 24.30 5.51
N PRO A 66 4.96 25.23 6.47
CA PRO A 66 4.31 26.54 6.39
C PRO A 66 4.68 27.27 5.09
N GLY A 67 3.73 28.01 4.51
CA GLY A 67 3.96 28.77 3.27
C GLY A 67 3.86 27.96 1.96
N ILE A 68 3.75 26.64 2.01
CA ILE A 68 3.51 25.82 0.80
C ILE A 68 2.00 25.59 0.62
N ALA A 69 1.42 26.23 -0.40
CA ALA A 69 -0.02 26.16 -0.68
C ALA A 69 -0.52 24.75 -1.04
N ARG A 70 0.28 23.97 -1.78
CA ARG A 70 -0.03 22.58 -2.17
C ARG A 70 1.06 21.64 -1.71
N HIS A 71 0.75 20.84 -0.70
CA HIS A 71 1.64 19.80 -0.21
C HIS A 71 0.96 18.44 -0.30
N THR A 72 1.65 17.47 -0.88
CA THR A 72 1.16 16.09 -0.88
C THR A 72 1.27 15.55 0.54
N PRO A 73 0.17 15.09 1.17
CA PRO A 73 0.22 14.60 2.54
C PRO A 73 1.15 13.38 2.65
N ARG A 74 1.97 13.35 3.70
CA ARG A 74 2.90 12.27 3.99
C ARG A 74 2.62 11.70 5.38
N THR A 75 2.84 10.40 5.54
CA THR A 75 2.65 9.69 6.81
C THR A 75 3.82 8.74 7.04
N SER A 76 4.38 8.76 8.24
CA SER A 76 5.29 7.71 8.71
C SER A 76 4.47 6.58 9.34
N VAL A 77 4.83 5.33 9.06
CA VAL A 77 4.15 4.16 9.64
C VAL A 77 5.14 3.11 10.11
N ALA A 78 4.80 2.39 11.18
CA ALA A 78 5.40 1.11 11.52
C ALA A 78 4.35 0.01 11.40
N ILE A 79 4.78 -1.16 10.94
CA ILE A 79 3.91 -2.28 10.60
C ILE A 79 4.47 -3.53 11.25
N ALA A 80 3.64 -4.24 12.01
CA ALA A 80 3.91 -5.61 12.43
C ALA A 80 3.35 -6.59 11.39
N ARG A 81 4.20 -7.46 10.84
CA ARG A 81 3.79 -8.46 9.86
C ARG A 81 2.90 -9.52 10.52
N THR A 82 1.78 -9.83 9.86
CA THR A 82 0.88 -10.93 10.26
C THR A 82 0.94 -12.11 9.31
N ALA A 83 1.22 -11.90 8.03
CA ALA A 83 1.33 -12.97 7.04
C ALA A 83 2.29 -12.59 5.89
N LEU A 84 2.89 -13.61 5.27
CA LEU A 84 3.61 -13.50 4.01
C LEU A 84 2.71 -13.91 2.86
N ALA A 85 2.86 -13.24 1.71
CA ALA A 85 2.12 -13.60 0.51
C ALA A 85 2.60 -14.96 -0.02
N LYS A 86 1.66 -15.85 -0.38
CA LYS A 86 1.93 -17.17 -0.95
C LYS A 86 2.42 -17.12 -2.39
N ARG A 87 2.05 -16.05 -3.09
CA ARG A 87 2.32 -15.83 -4.52
C ARG A 87 2.41 -14.34 -4.79
N PRO A 88 3.25 -13.90 -5.74
CA PRO A 88 3.38 -12.48 -6.06
C PRO A 88 2.11 -11.95 -6.72
N LEU A 89 1.79 -10.69 -6.43
CA LEU A 89 0.83 -9.88 -7.18
C LEU A 89 1.46 -8.51 -7.43
N GLY A 90 1.82 -8.24 -8.68
CA GLY A 90 2.46 -6.99 -9.06
C GLY A 90 1.87 -6.39 -10.33
N ARG A 91 2.59 -5.44 -10.92
CA ARG A 91 2.20 -4.74 -12.15
C ARG A 91 1.80 -5.71 -13.27
N VAL A 92 2.54 -6.80 -13.45
CA VAL A 92 2.28 -7.78 -14.52
C VAL A 92 0.91 -8.43 -14.35
N GLY A 93 0.51 -8.75 -13.11
CA GLY A 93 -0.79 -9.33 -12.80
C GLY A 93 -1.93 -8.32 -12.89
N LEU A 94 -1.66 -7.04 -12.60
CA LEU A 94 -2.69 -6.01 -12.47
C LEU A 94 -2.89 -5.16 -13.74
N LYS A 95 -1.90 -5.06 -14.62
CA LYS A 95 -1.93 -4.14 -15.78
C LYS A 95 -3.12 -4.34 -16.73
N ARG A 96 -3.65 -5.56 -16.82
CA ARG A 96 -4.76 -5.91 -17.71
C ARG A 96 -6.12 -5.37 -17.25
N PHE A 97 -6.23 -5.03 -15.96
CA PHE A 97 -7.46 -4.54 -15.35
C PHE A 97 -7.54 -3.03 -15.51
N ALA A 98 -7.88 -2.58 -16.73
CA ALA A 98 -7.86 -1.18 -17.14
C ALA A 98 -9.23 -0.63 -17.55
N ASP A 99 -10.31 -1.40 -17.38
CA ASP A 99 -11.68 -0.90 -17.46
C ASP A 99 -12.03 -0.24 -16.13
N TRP A 100 -11.83 1.07 -16.03
CA TRP A 100 -11.96 1.82 -14.77
C TRP A 100 -13.38 1.87 -14.20
N SER A 101 -14.36 1.34 -14.92
CA SER A 101 -15.77 1.32 -14.54
C SER A 101 -16.31 -0.07 -14.20
N ASP A 102 -15.47 -1.11 -14.28
CA ASP A 102 -15.91 -2.50 -14.04
C ASP A 102 -16.16 -2.86 -12.57
N GLY A 103 -15.79 -1.96 -11.65
CA GLY A 103 -15.98 -2.12 -10.20
C GLY A 103 -15.13 -3.22 -9.56
N ARG A 104 -14.17 -3.79 -10.29
CA ARG A 104 -13.39 -4.94 -9.81
C ARG A 104 -12.30 -4.54 -8.82
N PRO A 105 -12.00 -5.39 -7.81
CA PRO A 105 -10.92 -5.13 -6.86
C PRO A 105 -9.55 -5.05 -7.55
N GLU A 106 -9.31 -5.85 -8.59
CA GLU A 106 -8.04 -5.80 -9.33
C GLU A 106 -7.88 -4.48 -10.09
N THR A 107 -8.97 -3.95 -10.65
CA THR A 107 -9.00 -2.65 -11.33
C THR A 107 -8.71 -1.53 -10.35
N GLU A 108 -9.29 -1.56 -9.15
CA GLU A 108 -8.98 -0.60 -8.09
C GLU A 108 -7.49 -0.62 -7.73
N LEU A 109 -6.91 -1.80 -7.52
CA LEU A 109 -5.50 -1.95 -7.17
C LEU A 109 -4.59 -1.46 -8.30
N ASN A 110 -4.91 -1.79 -9.56
CA ASN A 110 -4.19 -1.26 -10.72
C ASN A 110 -4.25 0.28 -10.76
N PHE A 111 -5.45 0.84 -10.60
CA PHE A 111 -5.67 2.28 -10.61
C PHE A 111 -4.88 2.99 -9.51
N LYS A 112 -4.94 2.49 -8.27
CA LYS A 112 -4.33 3.15 -7.11
C LYS A 112 -2.81 2.99 -7.06
N LEU A 113 -2.30 1.80 -7.39
CA LEU A 113 -0.88 1.47 -7.23
C LEU A 113 -0.04 1.65 -8.51
N TYR A 114 -0.64 1.48 -9.70
CA TYR A 114 0.11 1.34 -10.95
C TYR A 114 -0.22 2.35 -12.04
N ARG A 115 -1.44 2.94 -12.07
CA ARG A 115 -1.75 4.04 -13.02
C ARG A 115 -0.77 5.20 -12.86
N GLN A 116 -0.40 5.51 -11.62
CA GLN A 116 0.72 6.37 -11.28
C GLN A 116 1.71 5.54 -10.46
N ALA A 117 2.73 5.00 -11.11
CA ALA A 117 3.68 4.05 -10.52
C ALA A 117 4.69 4.70 -9.54
N THR A 118 4.22 5.52 -8.60
CA THR A 118 5.03 6.09 -7.51
C THR A 118 4.84 5.30 -6.22
N ASN A 119 5.83 5.31 -5.33
CA ASN A 119 5.67 4.79 -3.97
C ASN A 119 4.63 5.64 -3.21
N LYS A 120 3.76 4.97 -2.44
CA LYS A 120 2.64 5.60 -1.73
C LYS A 120 1.90 4.65 -0.78
N ILE A 121 1.17 5.23 0.17
CA ILE A 121 0.09 4.59 0.94
C ILE A 121 -1.26 4.98 0.34
N VAL A 122 -2.15 4.01 0.17
CA VAL A 122 -3.51 4.19 -0.37
C VAL A 122 -4.54 3.50 0.51
N GLY A 123 -5.72 4.11 0.68
CA GLY A 123 -6.87 3.40 1.24
C GLY A 123 -7.46 2.48 0.18
N ILE A 124 -7.93 1.30 0.58
CA ILE A 124 -8.56 0.32 -0.32
C ILE A 124 -9.97 -0.03 0.16
N SER A 125 -10.82 -0.48 -0.77
CA SER A 125 -12.15 -0.99 -0.46
C SER A 125 -12.10 -2.32 0.31
N ASN A 126 -13.23 -2.72 0.88
CA ASN A 126 -13.36 -4.01 1.55
C ASN A 126 -13.23 -5.15 0.53
N GLU A 127 -13.74 -4.97 -0.68
CA GLU A 127 -13.66 -5.92 -1.78
C GLU A 127 -12.21 -6.12 -2.24
N ALA A 128 -11.44 -5.04 -2.35
CA ALA A 128 -10.01 -5.11 -2.65
C ALA A 128 -9.22 -5.77 -1.52
N ALA A 129 -9.55 -5.50 -0.26
CA ALA A 129 -8.94 -6.17 0.89
C ALA A 129 -9.24 -7.68 0.90
N ALA A 130 -10.50 -8.07 0.71
CA ALA A 130 -10.92 -9.47 0.64
C ALA A 130 -10.25 -10.21 -0.52
N PHE A 131 -10.12 -9.57 -1.69
CA PHE A 131 -9.37 -10.11 -2.81
C PHE A 131 -7.88 -10.34 -2.46
N LEU A 132 -7.23 -9.36 -1.81
CA LEU A 132 -5.85 -9.49 -1.38
C LEU A 132 -5.67 -10.58 -0.31
N ASP A 133 -6.64 -10.75 0.59
CA ASP A 133 -6.60 -11.79 1.62
C ASP A 133 -6.48 -13.21 1.04
N THR A 134 -6.97 -13.45 -0.19
CA THR A 134 -6.79 -14.74 -0.90
C THR A 134 -5.32 -15.10 -1.18
N PHE A 135 -4.40 -14.14 -1.06
CA PHE A 135 -2.96 -14.34 -1.25
C PHE A 135 -2.23 -14.81 0.03
N PHE A 136 -2.93 -14.89 1.17
CA PHE A 136 -2.33 -15.20 2.48
C PHE A 136 -2.92 -16.50 3.07
N ARG A 137 -2.17 -17.17 3.96
CA ARG A 137 -2.71 -18.28 4.80
C ARG A 137 -3.27 -17.69 6.06
#